data_AF-A0A1H6GVI7-F1
#
_entry.id   AF-A0A1H6GVI7-F1
#
_cell.length_a   1.000
_cell.length_b   1.000
_cell.length_c   1.000
_cell.angle_alpha   90.00
_cell.angle_beta   90.00
_cell.angle_gamma   90.00
#
_symmetry.space_group_name_H-M   'P 1'
#
loop_
_entity.id
_entity.type
_entity.pdbx_description
1 polymer ?
#
loop_
_entity_poly.entity_id
_entity_poly.type
_entity_poly.pdbx_seq_one_letter_code
_entity_poly.pdbx_strand_id
1 'polypeptide(L)'
;MWTLDKLNTLIKEGVEENLHLDYKASGSISKKNDKKNEISKDVSAFANSDGGVIIYGIKEFDDLNKKHLPERIDPINGNEYTKEWLEQIINSTISPKIHNVVITPIQVEEKDKNKLVYVVEIPKGNTAHQMSDKRYYRRYNFQSIAMDDWEIKDIINRTSRTQVNLVFKANTPKKLLLKMLTQKIVVGIYVENTGNKIIQYLDCFVSGKKESSKFIIKPKTPNDKDFQIPFSNVIEREIALGAETFTVNTERIPILPKTYRRIGEIELKEEFISENLTLTFQISTEDNVEFFEYTGMEIINNLV
;
A
#
# COMPACT_ATOMS: atom_id res chain seq x y z
N MET A 1 14.54 7.12 15.65
CA MET A 1 14.83 5.69 15.94
C MET A 1 14.58 5.44 17.42
N TRP A 2 14.01 4.28 17.79
CA TRP A 2 13.78 3.92 19.19
C TRP A 2 15.05 3.40 19.86
N THR A 3 15.30 3.84 21.10
CA THR A 3 16.49 3.50 21.88
C THR A 3 16.12 3.29 23.35
N LEU A 4 16.99 2.60 24.12
CA LEU A 4 16.79 2.40 25.56
C LEU A 4 16.72 3.73 26.32
N ASP A 5 17.55 4.70 25.96
CA ASP A 5 17.54 6.05 26.57
C ASP A 5 16.20 6.77 26.36
N LYS A 6 15.60 6.63 25.17
CA LYS A 6 14.28 7.19 24.90
C LYS A 6 13.22 6.55 25.78
N LEU A 7 13.24 5.23 25.97
CA LEU A 7 12.31 4.54 26.86
C LEU A 7 12.47 4.99 28.32
N ASN A 8 13.71 5.12 28.79
CA ASN A 8 14.01 5.64 30.13
C ASN A 8 13.54 7.08 30.31
N THR A 9 13.62 7.90 29.26
CA THR A 9 13.10 9.28 29.28
C THR A 9 11.58 9.28 29.43
N LEU A 10 10.86 8.43 28.69
CA LEU A 10 9.40 8.31 28.82
C LEU A 10 8.98 7.91 30.24
N ILE A 11 9.70 6.97 30.88
CA ILE A 11 9.47 6.56 32.27
C ILE A 11 9.76 7.73 33.23
N LYS A 12 10.92 8.39 33.07
CA LYS A 12 11.36 9.48 33.95
C LYS A 12 10.43 10.68 33.91
N GLU A 13 9.96 11.05 32.71
CA GLU A 13 9.03 12.16 32.50
C GLU A 13 7.59 11.78 32.83
N GLY A 14 7.30 10.49 33.04
CA GLY A 14 5.95 10.00 33.30
C GLY A 14 5.01 10.33 32.14
N VAL A 15 5.45 10.08 30.90
CA VAL A 15 4.61 10.34 29.72
C VAL A 15 3.40 9.41 29.80
N GLU A 16 2.22 10.01 29.96
CA GLU A 16 0.97 9.27 30.04
C GLU A 16 0.65 8.58 28.72
N GLU A 17 0.00 7.42 28.81
CA GLU A 17 -0.69 6.82 27.68
C GLU A 17 -1.58 7.86 26.98
N ASN A 18 -1.83 7.63 25.70
CA ASN A 18 -2.72 8.49 24.92
C ASN A 18 -3.32 7.71 23.75
N LEU A 19 -3.99 8.42 22.84
CA LEU A 19 -4.62 7.79 21.69
C LEU A 19 -3.62 7.04 20.78
N HIS A 20 -2.34 7.41 20.82
CA HIS A 20 -1.27 6.90 19.96
C HIS A 20 -0.16 6.16 20.72
N LEU A 21 -0.25 6.00 22.04
CA LEU A 21 0.77 5.37 22.87
C LEU A 21 0.15 4.50 23.95
N ASP A 22 0.61 3.27 24.06
CA ASP A 22 0.13 2.27 25.02
C ASP A 22 1.31 1.46 25.60
N TYR A 23 1.32 1.26 26.92
CA TYR A 23 2.33 0.52 27.63
C TYR A 23 1.80 -0.85 28.07
N LYS A 24 2.53 -1.92 27.75
CA LYS A 24 2.16 -3.27 28.17
C LYS A 24 3.30 -3.92 28.95
N ALA A 25 3.00 -4.46 30.13
CA ALA A 25 3.95 -5.26 30.90
C ALA A 25 4.33 -6.55 30.18
N SER A 26 5.42 -7.21 30.61
CA SER A 26 5.88 -8.48 30.02
C SER A 26 4.81 -9.57 30.07
N GLY A 27 3.99 -9.60 31.13
CA GLY A 27 2.88 -10.54 31.31
C GLY A 27 1.71 -10.38 30.32
N SER A 28 1.71 -9.32 29.51
CA SER A 28 0.79 -9.17 28.38
C SER A 28 1.18 -10.04 27.19
N ILE A 29 2.41 -10.56 27.17
CA ILE A 29 2.89 -11.50 26.17
C ILE A 29 2.89 -12.91 26.74
N SER A 30 2.21 -13.84 26.06
CA SER A 30 2.36 -15.27 26.31
C SER A 30 1.89 -16.11 25.12
N LYS A 31 2.20 -17.41 25.11
CA LYS A 31 1.70 -18.35 24.10
C LYS A 31 0.22 -18.75 24.29
N LYS A 32 -0.44 -18.30 25.37
CA LYS A 32 -1.86 -18.53 25.65
C LYS A 32 -2.74 -17.77 24.64
N ASN A 33 -3.86 -18.37 24.25
CA ASN A 33 -4.75 -17.77 23.24
C ASN A 33 -5.32 -16.42 23.68
N ASP A 34 -5.69 -16.25 24.96
CA ASP A 34 -6.24 -14.99 25.45
C ASP A 34 -5.24 -13.83 25.29
N LYS A 35 -3.95 -14.09 25.54
CA LYS A 35 -2.91 -13.07 25.37
C LYS A 35 -2.61 -12.76 23.90
N LYS A 36 -2.62 -13.79 23.04
CA LYS A 36 -2.54 -13.58 21.59
C LYS A 36 -3.71 -12.71 21.10
N ASN A 37 -4.91 -12.98 21.60
CA ASN A 37 -6.11 -12.24 21.27
C ASN A 37 -6.04 -10.77 21.70
N GLU A 38 -5.56 -10.49 22.92
CA GLU A 38 -5.35 -9.10 23.36
C GLU A 38 -4.31 -8.36 22.50
N ILE A 39 -3.19 -9.01 22.14
CA ILE A 39 -2.20 -8.42 21.20
C ILE A 39 -2.89 -8.03 19.88
N SER A 40 -3.65 -8.96 19.29
CA SER A 40 -4.34 -8.73 18.02
C SER A 40 -5.41 -7.65 18.11
N LYS A 41 -6.15 -7.62 19.22
CA LYS A 41 -7.18 -6.64 19.52
C LYS A 41 -6.58 -5.24 19.61
N ASP A 42 -5.49 -5.06 20.34
CA ASP A 42 -4.85 -3.75 20.47
C ASP A 42 -4.24 -3.31 19.14
N VAL A 43 -3.53 -4.21 18.44
CA VAL A 43 -2.90 -3.88 17.15
C VAL A 43 -3.95 -3.51 16.10
N SER A 44 -5.05 -4.26 16.00
CA SER A 44 -6.14 -3.94 15.07
C SER A 44 -6.87 -2.66 15.46
N ALA A 45 -7.05 -2.38 16.76
CA ALA A 45 -7.66 -1.14 17.25
C ALA A 45 -6.84 0.10 16.86
N PHE A 46 -5.52 0.06 16.99
CA PHE A 46 -4.64 1.14 16.53
C PHE A 46 -4.74 1.34 15.01
N ALA A 47 -4.65 0.26 14.23
CA ALA A 47 -4.74 0.34 12.77
C ALA A 47 -6.10 0.90 12.30
N ASN A 48 -7.21 0.48 12.90
CA ASN A 48 -8.55 1.00 12.60
C ASN A 48 -8.79 2.42 13.11
N SER A 49 -7.86 2.99 13.89
CA SER A 49 -7.99 4.36 14.40
C SER A 49 -7.09 5.28 13.60
N ASP A 50 -6.02 5.78 14.21
CA ASP A 50 -5.08 6.71 13.57
C ASP A 50 -3.64 6.19 13.60
N GLY A 51 -3.46 4.89 13.84
CA GLY A 51 -2.17 4.30 14.13
C GLY A 51 -1.64 4.73 15.50
N GLY A 52 -0.43 4.25 15.83
CA GLY A 52 0.22 4.53 17.09
C GLY A 52 1.33 3.54 17.41
N VAL A 53 1.72 3.50 18.68
CA VAL A 53 2.84 2.73 19.18
C VAL A 53 2.42 1.96 20.43
N ILE A 54 2.68 0.65 20.44
CA ILE A 54 2.58 -0.18 21.63
C ILE A 54 3.98 -0.54 22.09
N ILE A 55 4.28 -0.30 23.36
CA ILE A 55 5.56 -0.66 23.96
C ILE A 55 5.36 -1.82 24.94
N TYR A 56 5.78 -3.01 24.54
CA TYR A 56 5.76 -4.20 25.37
C TYR A 56 7.05 -4.33 26.17
N GLY A 57 6.93 -4.55 27.47
CA GLY A 57 8.02 -4.66 28.42
C GLY A 57 8.22 -3.41 29.27
N ILE A 58 7.19 -2.57 29.40
CA ILE A 58 7.13 -1.47 30.37
C ILE A 58 5.93 -1.74 31.27
N LYS A 59 6.16 -1.81 32.58
CA LYS A 59 5.09 -1.96 33.55
C LYS A 59 4.57 -0.59 33.96
N GLU A 60 3.26 -0.46 34.00
CA GLU A 60 2.54 0.70 34.53
C GLU A 60 2.41 0.62 36.06
N PHE A 61 2.11 1.74 36.71
CA PHE A 61 1.86 1.74 38.16
C PHE A 61 0.64 0.88 38.53
N ASP A 62 0.75 0.13 39.63
CA ASP A 62 -0.36 -0.65 40.19
C ASP A 62 -1.43 0.25 40.88
N ASP A 63 -1.11 1.52 41.17
CA ASP A 63 -2.03 2.51 41.75
C ASP A 63 -3.09 2.95 40.73
N LEU A 64 -4.37 2.87 41.11
CA LEU A 64 -5.51 3.26 40.27
C LEU A 64 -5.41 4.69 39.73
N ASN A 65 -4.82 5.62 40.51
CA ASN A 65 -4.69 7.02 40.10
C ASN A 65 -3.52 7.27 39.13
N LYS A 66 -2.65 6.28 38.92
CA LYS A 66 -1.43 6.38 38.09
C LYS A 66 -1.33 5.26 37.07
N LYS A 67 -2.41 4.52 36.86
CA LYS A 67 -2.42 3.30 36.04
C LYS A 67 -1.99 3.53 34.59
N HIS A 68 -2.08 4.76 34.08
CA HIS A 68 -1.66 5.15 32.72
C HIS A 68 -0.24 5.71 32.64
N LEU A 69 0.51 5.69 33.75
CA LEU A 69 1.88 6.18 33.81
C LEU A 69 2.87 4.99 33.76
N PRO A 70 3.94 5.09 32.97
CA PRO A 70 4.98 4.07 32.95
C PRO A 70 5.80 4.11 34.25
N GLU A 71 5.90 2.98 34.95
CA GLU A 71 6.63 2.86 36.22
C GLU A 71 8.07 2.44 36.00
N ARG A 72 8.28 1.33 35.28
CA ARG A 72 9.61 0.73 35.10
C ARG A 72 9.68 -0.19 33.89
N ILE A 73 10.90 -0.49 33.46
CA ILE A 73 11.15 -1.55 32.48
C ILE A 73 10.87 -2.91 33.14
N ASP A 74 10.11 -3.74 32.42
CA ASP A 74 9.74 -5.11 32.77
C ASP A 74 10.07 -6.01 31.58
N PRO A 75 11.33 -6.47 31.44
CA PRO A 75 11.84 -6.97 30.18
C PRO A 75 11.31 -8.36 29.81
N ILE A 76 11.03 -8.53 28.52
CA ILE A 76 10.55 -9.78 27.92
C ILE A 76 11.72 -10.72 27.61
N ASN A 77 11.49 -12.01 27.77
CA ASN A 77 12.44 -13.05 27.37
C ASN A 77 12.43 -13.22 25.84
N GLY A 78 13.40 -12.61 25.16
CA GLY A 78 13.54 -12.64 23.71
C GLY A 78 13.84 -14.03 23.13
N ASN A 79 14.29 -14.99 23.95
CA ASN A 79 14.47 -16.38 23.51
C ASN A 79 13.14 -17.14 23.43
N GLU A 80 12.15 -16.74 24.24
CA GLU A 80 10.85 -17.39 24.31
C GLU A 80 9.81 -16.71 23.41
N TYR A 81 9.87 -15.38 23.35
CA TYR A 81 8.97 -14.50 22.62
C TYR A 81 9.78 -13.65 21.67
N THR A 82 10.08 -14.17 20.49
CA THR A 82 10.91 -13.46 19.50
C THR A 82 10.11 -12.38 18.76
N LYS A 83 10.82 -11.51 18.02
CA LYS A 83 10.19 -10.53 17.12
C LYS A 83 9.30 -11.23 16.09
N GLU A 84 9.82 -12.29 15.48
CA GLU A 84 9.16 -13.06 14.42
C GLU A 84 7.91 -13.74 14.94
N TRP A 85 7.92 -14.20 16.19
CA TRP A 85 6.75 -14.76 16.85
C TRP A 85 5.64 -13.73 17.04
N LEU A 86 5.98 -12.50 17.46
CA LEU A 86 5.02 -11.41 17.61
C LEU A 86 4.45 -11.00 16.24
N GLU A 87 5.31 -10.90 15.23
CA GLU A 87 4.92 -10.64 13.84
C GLU A 87 3.99 -11.72 13.28
N GLN A 88 4.27 -13.00 13.57
CA GLN A 88 3.43 -14.11 13.17
C GLN A 88 2.04 -14.04 13.81
N ILE A 89 1.93 -13.66 15.09
CA ILE A 89 0.63 -13.48 15.75
C ILE A 89 -0.18 -12.42 15.02
N ILE A 90 0.39 -11.22 14.82
CA ILE A 90 -0.28 -10.10 14.15
C ILE A 90 -0.77 -10.52 12.76
N ASN A 91 0.10 -11.17 11.97
CA ASN A 91 -0.21 -11.55 10.59
C ASN A 91 -1.18 -12.73 10.44
N SER A 92 -1.34 -13.57 11.47
CA SER A 92 -2.21 -14.76 11.42
C SER A 92 -3.60 -14.54 12.03
N THR A 93 -3.76 -13.49 12.84
CA THR A 93 -4.98 -13.24 13.62
C THR A 93 -5.76 -12.01 13.15
N ILE A 94 -5.20 -11.21 12.24
CA ILE A 94 -5.81 -9.99 11.71
C ILE A 94 -5.96 -10.10 10.19
N SER A 95 -7.15 -9.81 9.67
CA SER A 95 -7.47 -9.82 8.24
C SER A 95 -8.41 -8.66 7.86
N PRO A 96 -8.14 -7.89 6.79
CA PRO A 96 -6.93 -7.93 5.96
C PRO A 96 -5.66 -7.64 6.77
N LYS A 97 -4.50 -8.07 6.26
CA LYS A 97 -3.23 -7.82 6.95
C LYS A 97 -2.94 -6.32 7.04
N ILE A 98 -2.37 -5.90 8.16
CA ILE A 98 -1.88 -4.54 8.34
C ILE A 98 -0.49 -4.48 7.69
N HIS A 99 -0.35 -3.62 6.69
CA HIS A 99 0.93 -3.45 5.99
C HIS A 99 1.80 -2.47 6.77
N ASN A 100 3.13 -2.62 6.68
CA ASN A 100 4.13 -1.71 7.27
C ASN A 100 4.09 -1.61 8.82
N VAL A 101 3.68 -2.65 9.53
CA VAL A 101 3.90 -2.75 10.98
C VAL A 101 5.40 -2.93 11.23
N VAL A 102 6.00 -2.08 12.07
CA VAL A 102 7.43 -2.15 12.40
C VAL A 102 7.59 -2.59 13.85
N ILE A 103 8.28 -3.72 14.06
CA ILE A 103 8.62 -4.22 15.40
C ILE A 103 10.11 -4.01 15.63
N THR A 104 10.43 -3.11 16.57
CA THR A 104 11.81 -2.77 16.97
C THR A 104 12.13 -3.38 18.34
N PRO A 105 12.97 -4.42 18.41
CA PRO A 105 13.47 -4.93 19.69
C PRO A 105 14.54 -3.99 20.27
N ILE A 106 14.34 -3.57 21.51
CA ILE A 106 15.28 -2.76 22.28
C ILE A 106 15.89 -3.63 23.38
N GLN A 107 17.20 -3.80 23.34
CA GLN A 107 17.96 -4.56 24.33
C GLN A 107 18.07 -3.75 25.63
N VAL A 108 17.72 -4.38 26.76
CA VAL A 108 17.75 -3.74 28.10
C VAL A 108 18.99 -4.14 28.89
N GLU A 109 19.49 -5.36 28.71
CA GLU A 109 20.67 -5.90 29.40
C GLU A 109 21.72 -6.41 28.41
N GLU A 110 22.81 -7.03 28.90
CA GLU A 110 23.78 -7.72 28.04
C GLU A 110 23.13 -8.72 27.08
N LYS A 111 23.70 -8.85 25.87
CA LYS A 111 23.11 -9.64 24.77
C LYS A 111 22.83 -11.08 25.15
N ASP A 112 23.67 -11.68 25.99
CA ASP A 112 23.58 -13.09 26.38
C ASP A 112 22.32 -13.44 27.16
N LYS A 113 21.72 -12.45 27.85
CA LYS A 113 20.46 -12.63 28.59
C LYS A 113 19.21 -12.44 27.72
N ASN A 114 19.36 -11.87 26.54
CA ASN A 114 18.29 -11.60 25.56
C ASN A 114 17.01 -11.00 26.18
N LYS A 115 17.18 -9.99 27.03
CA LYS A 115 16.10 -9.25 27.71
C LYS A 115 15.72 -8.03 26.88
N LEU A 116 14.48 -8.01 26.39
CA LEU A 116 14.02 -7.08 25.37
C LEU A 116 12.79 -6.28 25.80
N VAL A 117 12.67 -5.08 25.25
CA VAL A 117 11.42 -4.32 25.11
C VAL A 117 11.06 -4.30 23.64
N TYR A 118 9.82 -4.59 23.28
CA TYR A 118 9.36 -4.50 21.89
C TYR A 118 8.59 -3.20 21.69
N VAL A 119 9.07 -2.36 20.78
CA VAL A 119 8.31 -1.21 20.28
C VAL A 119 7.63 -1.63 18.98
N VAL A 120 6.30 -1.62 18.97
CA VAL A 120 5.47 -1.97 17.82
C VAL A 120 4.83 -0.70 17.27
N GLU A 121 5.33 -0.23 16.15
CA GLU A 121 4.82 0.94 15.43
C GLU A 121 3.78 0.47 14.41
N ILE A 122 2.55 0.96 14.55
CA ILE A 122 1.38 0.51 13.81
C ILE A 122 0.89 1.68 12.98
N PRO A 123 0.92 1.59 11.64
CA PRO A 123 0.38 2.64 10.79
C PRO A 123 -1.14 2.65 10.86
N LYS A 124 -1.73 3.79 10.50
CA LYS A 124 -3.16 3.88 10.19
C LYS A 124 -3.49 2.95 9.02
N GLY A 125 -4.50 2.12 9.21
CA GLY A 125 -5.02 1.21 8.19
C GLY A 125 -5.73 1.96 7.07
N ASN A 126 -5.71 1.37 5.87
CA ASN A 126 -6.46 1.86 4.71
C ASN A 126 -7.80 1.14 4.52
N THR A 127 -8.18 0.30 5.47
CA THR A 127 -9.43 -0.45 5.50
C THR A 127 -9.69 -0.86 6.95
N ALA A 128 -10.86 -1.45 7.20
CA ALA A 128 -11.15 -2.05 8.49
C ALA A 128 -10.45 -3.41 8.60
N HIS A 129 -9.66 -3.58 9.65
CA HIS A 129 -8.93 -4.79 9.99
C HIS A 129 -9.71 -5.60 11.03
N GLN A 130 -10.16 -6.79 10.63
CA GLN A 130 -10.94 -7.71 11.45
C GLN A 130 -10.02 -8.67 12.20
N MET A 131 -10.34 -8.96 13.45
CA MET A 131 -9.67 -10.00 14.21
C MET A 131 -10.27 -11.39 13.91
N SER A 132 -9.55 -12.45 14.29
CA SER A 132 -9.98 -13.86 14.17
C SER A 132 -11.32 -14.17 14.83
N ASP A 133 -11.72 -13.40 15.85
CA ASP A 133 -13.02 -13.46 16.54
C ASP A 133 -14.18 -12.85 15.74
N LYS A 134 -13.90 -12.37 14.52
CA LYS A 134 -14.84 -11.72 13.59
C LYS A 134 -15.33 -10.35 14.03
N ARG A 135 -14.67 -9.72 14.99
CA ARG A 135 -14.96 -8.35 15.43
C ARG A 135 -13.94 -7.36 14.89
N TYR A 136 -14.38 -6.12 14.78
CA TYR A 136 -13.54 -4.97 14.48
C TYR A 136 -13.41 -4.15 15.76
N TYR A 137 -12.20 -3.73 16.07
CA TYR A 137 -11.90 -2.93 17.25
C TYR A 137 -11.37 -1.58 16.84
N ARG A 138 -11.63 -0.55 17.66
CA ARG A 138 -11.04 0.78 17.54
C ARG A 138 -10.58 1.28 18.90
N ARG A 139 -9.76 2.32 18.88
CA ARG A 139 -9.39 3.02 20.11
C ARG A 139 -10.51 3.94 20.56
N TYR A 140 -10.73 3.92 21.87
CA TYR A 140 -11.52 4.87 22.61
C TYR A 140 -10.72 5.25 23.86
N ASN A 141 -10.09 6.42 23.82
CA ASN A 141 -9.10 6.84 24.82
C ASN A 141 -7.98 5.79 24.96
N PHE A 142 -7.92 5.10 26.10
CA PHE A 142 -6.92 4.09 26.46
C PHE A 142 -7.38 2.65 26.23
N GLN A 143 -8.55 2.45 25.62
CA GLN A 143 -9.16 1.12 25.48
C GLN A 143 -9.42 0.75 24.03
N SER A 144 -9.31 -0.54 23.75
CA SER A 144 -9.73 -1.18 22.51
C SER A 144 -11.17 -1.67 22.66
N ILE A 145 -12.13 -0.98 22.04
CA ILE A 145 -13.56 -1.32 22.08
C ILE A 145 -14.06 -1.82 20.73
N ALA A 146 -15.10 -2.64 20.73
CA ALA A 146 -15.72 -3.13 19.50
C ALA A 146 -16.36 -1.96 18.73
N MET A 147 -16.21 -1.98 17.41
CA MET A 147 -16.78 -0.98 16.52
C MET A 147 -18.26 -1.24 16.22
N ASP A 148 -18.99 -0.16 15.99
CA ASP A 148 -20.34 -0.22 15.43
C ASP A 148 -20.31 -0.46 13.91
N ASP A 149 -21.40 -0.99 13.36
CA ASP A 149 -21.57 -1.24 11.92
C ASP A 149 -21.31 0.03 11.07
N TRP A 150 -21.80 1.18 11.52
CA TRP A 150 -21.61 2.44 10.81
C TRP A 150 -20.14 2.89 10.80
N GLU A 151 -19.39 2.63 11.88
CA GLU A 151 -17.95 2.94 11.97
C GLU A 151 -17.16 2.05 11.01
N ILE A 152 -17.50 0.76 10.92
CA ILE A 152 -16.85 -0.19 10.01
C ILE A 152 -17.08 0.24 8.57
N LYS A 153 -18.34 0.55 8.21
CA LYS A 153 -18.69 1.05 6.87
C LYS A 153 -17.96 2.35 6.56
N ASP A 154 -17.91 3.28 7.50
CA ASP A 154 -17.19 4.54 7.36
C ASP A 154 -15.69 4.30 7.13
N ILE A 155 -15.01 3.42 7.87
CA ILE A 155 -13.58 3.11 7.63
C ILE A 155 -13.35 2.47 6.26
N ILE A 156 -14.15 1.46 5.91
CA ILE A 156 -14.02 0.75 4.63
C ILE A 156 -14.25 1.72 3.46
N ASN A 157 -15.20 2.66 3.63
CA ASN A 157 -15.54 3.64 2.61
C ASN A 157 -14.64 4.90 2.65
N ARG A 158 -14.00 5.22 3.79
CA ARG A 158 -13.13 6.39 3.99
C ARG A 158 -11.88 6.38 3.12
N THR A 159 -11.41 5.19 2.75
CA THR A 159 -10.06 5.03 2.18
C THR A 159 -10.00 4.13 0.96
N SER A 160 -10.93 4.28 0.01
CA SER A 160 -10.72 3.66 -1.28
C SER A 160 -11.18 4.52 -2.44
N ARG A 161 -10.50 5.66 -2.64
CA ARG A 161 -10.27 6.07 -4.02
C ARG A 161 -9.53 4.95 -4.71
N THR A 162 -9.86 4.67 -5.96
CA THR A 162 -9.09 3.73 -6.75
C THR A 162 -7.63 4.19 -6.80
N GLN A 163 -6.69 3.29 -6.50
CA GLN A 163 -5.27 3.59 -6.60
C GLN A 163 -4.73 2.88 -7.83
N VAL A 164 -4.05 3.64 -8.69
CA VAL A 164 -3.55 3.14 -9.96
C VAL A 164 -2.03 3.25 -10.01
N ASN A 165 -1.41 2.36 -10.76
CA ASN A 165 -0.01 2.47 -11.12
C ASN A 165 0.14 2.12 -12.60
N LEU A 166 1.00 2.86 -13.31
CA LEU A 166 1.25 2.62 -14.72
C LEU A 166 2.41 1.63 -14.89
N VAL A 167 2.19 0.61 -15.72
CA VAL A 167 3.19 -0.43 -15.99
C VAL A 167 3.38 -0.55 -17.50
N PHE A 168 4.64 -0.58 -17.94
CA PHE A 168 4.99 -0.77 -19.34
C PHE A 168 5.53 -2.19 -19.57
N LYS A 169 5.06 -2.85 -20.63
CA LYS A 169 5.59 -4.15 -21.07
C LYS A 169 5.90 -4.12 -22.56
N ALA A 170 7.01 -4.73 -22.96
CA ALA A 170 7.39 -4.84 -24.37
C ALA A 170 7.57 -6.31 -24.76
N ASN A 171 7.30 -6.62 -26.03
CA ASN A 171 7.51 -7.98 -26.56
C ASN A 171 9.02 -8.32 -26.68
N THR A 172 9.87 -7.30 -26.74
CA THR A 172 11.32 -7.46 -26.89
C THR A 172 12.02 -7.26 -25.54
N PRO A 173 12.96 -8.14 -25.14
CA PRO A 173 13.69 -7.98 -23.89
C PRO A 173 14.48 -6.67 -23.80
N LYS A 174 14.48 -6.02 -22.63
CA LYS A 174 15.15 -4.74 -22.35
C LYS A 174 16.60 -4.66 -22.85
N LYS A 175 17.39 -5.72 -22.64
CA LYS A 175 18.81 -5.79 -23.08
C LYS A 175 18.99 -5.75 -24.59
N LEU A 176 17.99 -6.22 -25.35
CA LEU A 176 18.02 -6.24 -26.81
C LEU A 176 17.51 -4.92 -27.38
N LEU A 177 16.48 -4.32 -26.78
CA LEU A 177 15.98 -2.98 -27.13
C LEU A 177 17.08 -1.90 -27.07
N LEU A 178 17.88 -1.90 -26.00
CA LEU A 178 19.00 -0.96 -25.84
C LEU A 178 20.13 -1.16 -26.87
N LYS A 179 20.23 -2.35 -27.48
CA LYS A 179 21.22 -2.67 -28.52
C LYS A 179 20.70 -2.48 -29.94
N MET A 180 19.38 -2.49 -30.13
CA MET A 180 18.68 -2.37 -31.41
C MET A 180 17.89 -1.06 -31.49
N LEU A 181 18.53 0.07 -31.15
CA LEU A 181 17.99 1.42 -31.37
C LEU A 181 17.93 1.79 -32.87
N THR A 182 17.61 0.84 -33.75
CA THR A 182 17.47 1.00 -35.21
C THR A 182 16.09 0.57 -35.72
N GLN A 183 15.18 0.20 -34.80
CA GLN A 183 13.87 -0.37 -35.12
C GLN A 183 12.74 0.24 -34.29
N LYS A 184 11.52 0.08 -34.81
CA LYS A 184 10.27 0.51 -34.16
C LYS A 184 10.09 -0.20 -32.81
N ILE A 185 9.65 0.55 -31.80
CA ILE A 185 9.49 0.04 -30.43
C ILE A 185 8.01 -0.02 -30.11
N VAL A 186 7.50 -1.22 -29.80
CA VAL A 186 6.12 -1.44 -29.38
C VAL A 186 6.08 -1.57 -27.85
N VAL A 187 5.35 -0.66 -27.20
CA VAL A 187 5.16 -0.64 -25.75
C VAL A 187 3.68 -0.88 -25.43
N GLY A 188 3.39 -1.96 -24.71
CA GLY A 188 2.09 -2.22 -24.12
C GLY A 188 1.89 -1.39 -22.84
N ILE A 189 0.73 -0.74 -22.75
CA ILE A 189 0.35 0.06 -21.59
C ILE A 189 -0.56 -0.77 -20.70
N TYR A 190 -0.15 -0.93 -19.44
CA TYR A 190 -0.89 -1.63 -18.42
C TYR A 190 -1.20 -0.70 -17.26
N VAL A 191 -2.36 -0.87 -16.66
CA VAL A 191 -2.71 -0.24 -15.39
C VAL A 191 -2.83 -1.32 -14.33
N GLU A 192 -2.10 -1.14 -13.24
CA GLU A 192 -2.17 -1.95 -12.02
C GLU A 192 -3.10 -1.26 -11.01
N ASN A 193 -4.05 -2.02 -10.47
CA ASN A 193 -4.85 -1.61 -9.34
C ASN A 193 -4.11 -1.92 -8.04
N THR A 194 -3.43 -0.92 -7.49
CA THR A 194 -2.70 -1.05 -6.22
C THR A 194 -3.64 -0.91 -5.01
N GLY A 195 -4.89 -0.49 -5.24
CA GLY A 195 -5.90 -0.27 -4.22
C GLY A 195 -6.70 -1.52 -3.85
N ASN A 196 -7.67 -1.32 -2.96
CA ASN A 196 -8.60 -2.35 -2.49
C ASN A 196 -10.01 -2.25 -3.12
N LYS A 197 -10.28 -1.18 -3.88
CA LYS A 197 -11.53 -0.99 -4.62
C LYS A 197 -11.36 -1.43 -6.06
N ILE A 198 -12.37 -2.11 -6.60
CA ILE A 198 -12.42 -2.49 -8.01
C ILE A 198 -12.48 -1.23 -8.85
N ILE A 199 -11.65 -1.13 -9.91
CA ILE A 199 -11.75 -0.06 -10.90
C ILE A 199 -12.74 -0.52 -11.97
N GLN A 200 -13.94 0.07 -12.00
CA GLN A 200 -14.95 -0.26 -13.00
C GLN A 200 -14.79 0.56 -14.28
N TYR A 201 -14.48 1.85 -14.12
CA TYR A 201 -14.31 2.79 -15.20
C TYR A 201 -12.87 3.27 -15.19
N LEU A 202 -12.20 3.14 -16.32
CA LEU A 202 -10.87 3.69 -16.51
C LEU A 202 -10.76 4.26 -17.90
N ASP A 203 -10.38 5.53 -17.97
CA ASP A 203 -9.96 6.22 -19.18
C ASP A 203 -8.55 6.77 -18.95
N CYS A 204 -7.67 6.56 -19.91
CA CYS A 204 -6.27 7.00 -19.88
C CYS A 204 -6.00 7.86 -21.10
N PHE A 205 -5.54 9.08 -20.88
CA PHE A 205 -5.18 10.02 -21.95
C PHE A 205 -3.67 10.20 -22.00
N VAL A 206 -3.07 9.72 -23.08
CA VAL A 206 -1.63 9.89 -23.33
C VAL A 206 -1.45 11.14 -24.16
N SER A 207 -0.79 12.15 -23.59
CA SER A 207 -0.58 13.45 -24.21
C SER A 207 0.91 13.70 -24.44
N GLY A 208 1.22 14.41 -25.51
CA GLY A 208 2.59 14.84 -25.81
C GLY A 208 2.61 16.12 -26.63
N LYS A 209 3.76 16.80 -26.61
CA LYS A 209 3.98 18.04 -27.34
C LYS A 209 4.17 17.78 -28.83
N LYS A 210 4.02 18.83 -29.65
CA LYS A 210 4.27 18.80 -31.11
C LYS A 210 5.59 18.14 -31.54
N GLU A 211 6.64 18.26 -30.74
CA GLU A 211 7.97 17.69 -31.00
C GLU A 211 7.93 16.15 -31.01
N SER A 212 7.10 15.57 -30.13
CA SER A 212 6.91 14.14 -29.96
C SER A 212 6.03 13.52 -31.03
N SER A 213 5.14 14.30 -31.66
CA SER A 213 4.05 13.74 -32.46
C SER A 213 4.56 12.95 -33.68
N LYS A 214 5.59 13.45 -34.36
CA LYS A 214 6.21 12.81 -35.53
C LYS A 214 6.88 11.46 -35.23
N PHE A 215 7.08 11.13 -33.96
CA PHE A 215 7.71 9.89 -33.51
C PHE A 215 6.74 8.82 -33.00
N ILE A 216 5.44 9.13 -32.95
CA ILE A 216 4.41 8.13 -32.65
C ILE A 216 3.90 7.53 -33.96
N ILE A 217 4.08 6.22 -34.10
CA ILE A 217 3.67 5.45 -35.28
C ILE A 217 2.22 4.99 -35.14
N LYS A 218 1.86 4.46 -33.97
CA LYS A 218 0.52 3.96 -33.67
C LYS A 218 0.15 4.23 -32.21
N PRO A 219 -1.05 4.76 -31.91
CA PRO A 219 -2.00 5.36 -32.85
C PRO A 219 -1.42 6.58 -33.60
N LYS A 220 -1.84 6.80 -34.85
CA LYS A 220 -1.29 7.89 -35.67
C LYS A 220 -1.70 9.24 -35.09
N THR A 221 -0.71 10.09 -34.81
CA THR A 221 -0.92 11.44 -34.28
C THR A 221 -0.82 12.52 -35.37
N PRO A 222 -1.35 13.72 -35.14
CA PRO A 222 -1.18 14.84 -36.06
C PRO A 222 0.29 15.30 -36.10
N ASN A 223 0.81 15.56 -37.30
CA ASN A 223 2.16 16.11 -37.45
C ASN A 223 2.23 17.55 -36.93
N ASP A 224 3.28 17.84 -36.15
CA ASP A 224 3.63 19.18 -35.64
C ASP A 224 2.51 19.87 -34.84
N LYS A 225 1.73 19.08 -34.10
CA LYS A 225 0.74 19.57 -33.14
C LYS A 225 0.81 18.75 -31.86
N ASP A 226 0.41 19.37 -30.76
CA ASP A 226 0.13 18.66 -29.53
C ASP A 226 -0.98 17.63 -29.79
N PHE A 227 -0.89 16.49 -29.11
CA PHE A 227 -1.81 15.39 -29.33
C PHE A 227 -2.25 14.77 -28.02
N GLN A 228 -3.35 14.04 -28.08
CA GLN A 228 -3.88 13.22 -27.02
C GLN A 228 -4.44 11.92 -27.60
N ILE A 229 -4.06 10.78 -27.02
CA ILE A 229 -4.47 9.45 -27.44
C ILE A 229 -5.27 8.82 -26.30
N PRO A 230 -6.55 8.49 -26.50
CA PRO A 230 -7.36 7.85 -25.48
C PRO A 230 -7.17 6.32 -25.47
N PHE A 231 -7.10 5.75 -24.27
CA PHE A 231 -7.18 4.33 -23.98
C PHE A 231 -8.20 4.11 -22.86
N SER A 232 -8.77 2.91 -22.77
CA SER A 232 -9.73 2.59 -21.70
C SER A 232 -9.72 1.10 -21.37
N ASN A 233 -10.48 0.71 -20.35
CA ASN A 233 -10.76 -0.70 -20.04
C ASN A 233 -11.96 -1.28 -20.80
N VAL A 234 -12.44 -0.60 -21.86
CA VAL A 234 -13.52 -1.08 -22.74
C VAL A 234 -12.96 -2.12 -23.70
N ILE A 235 -13.68 -3.23 -23.86
CA ILE A 235 -13.49 -4.16 -24.97
C ILE A 235 -14.70 -4.04 -25.89
N GLU A 236 -14.43 -3.71 -27.15
CA GLU A 236 -15.42 -3.76 -28.21
C GLU A 236 -15.56 -5.20 -28.70
N ARG A 237 -16.80 -5.70 -28.77
CA ARG A 237 -17.13 -6.93 -29.47
C ARG A 237 -17.58 -6.57 -30.87
N GLU A 238 -16.71 -6.84 -31.84
CA GLU A 238 -17.02 -6.68 -33.25
C GLU A 238 -17.54 -7.99 -33.85
N ILE A 239 -18.51 -7.88 -34.76
CA ILE A 239 -18.94 -8.97 -35.65
C ILE A 239 -18.63 -8.54 -37.08
N ALA A 240 -17.94 -9.42 -37.83
CA ALA A 240 -17.72 -9.22 -39.25
C ALA A 240 -18.89 -9.82 -40.05
N LEU A 241 -19.54 -9.02 -40.88
CA LEU A 241 -20.54 -9.44 -41.86
C LEU A 241 -20.02 -9.11 -43.26
N GLY A 242 -19.43 -10.10 -43.92
CA GLY A 242 -18.75 -9.88 -45.20
C GLY A 242 -17.48 -9.04 -45.03
N ALA A 243 -17.42 -7.89 -45.70
CA ALA A 243 -16.29 -6.96 -45.63
C ALA A 243 -16.45 -5.86 -44.56
N GLU A 244 -17.59 -5.80 -43.88
CA GLU A 244 -17.89 -4.77 -42.88
C GLU A 244 -17.79 -5.36 -41.46
N THR A 245 -17.22 -4.58 -40.54
CA THR A 245 -17.18 -4.88 -39.11
C THR A 245 -18.16 -3.99 -38.36
N PHE A 246 -18.92 -4.58 -37.45
CA PHE A 246 -19.92 -3.89 -36.63
C PHE A 246 -19.61 -4.11 -35.16
N THR A 247 -19.50 -3.03 -34.38
CA THR A 247 -19.42 -3.12 -32.91
C THR A 247 -20.81 -3.42 -32.35
N VAL A 248 -20.98 -4.63 -31.82
CA VAL A 248 -22.28 -5.12 -31.32
C VAL A 248 -22.45 -4.87 -29.83
N ASN A 249 -21.35 -4.87 -29.07
CA ASN A 249 -21.37 -4.54 -27.65
C ASN A 249 -20.04 -3.92 -27.21
N THR A 250 -20.10 -3.08 -26.19
CA THR A 250 -18.93 -2.55 -25.50
C THR A 250 -19.02 -2.95 -24.04
N GLU A 251 -18.03 -3.70 -23.56
CA GLU A 251 -18.01 -4.18 -22.17
C GLU A 251 -16.79 -3.57 -21.47
N ARG A 252 -17.02 -2.86 -20.37
CA ARG A 252 -15.92 -2.44 -19.49
C ARG A 252 -15.54 -3.61 -18.62
N ILE A 253 -14.32 -4.08 -18.77
CA ILE A 253 -13.84 -5.16 -17.93
C ILE A 253 -13.11 -4.56 -16.72
N PRO A 254 -13.60 -4.80 -15.50
CA PRO A 254 -13.02 -4.20 -14.31
C PRO A 254 -11.58 -4.66 -14.06
N ILE A 255 -10.82 -3.81 -13.37
CA ILE A 255 -9.49 -4.15 -12.84
C ILE A 255 -9.66 -4.44 -11.35
N LEU A 256 -9.54 -5.72 -10.99
CA LEU A 256 -9.71 -6.19 -9.61
C LEU A 256 -8.56 -5.70 -8.72
N PRO A 257 -8.77 -5.58 -7.39
CA PRO A 257 -7.71 -5.24 -6.45
C PRO A 257 -6.48 -6.11 -6.62
N LYS A 258 -5.30 -5.48 -6.59
CA LYS A 258 -3.99 -6.15 -6.72
C LYS A 258 -3.80 -6.93 -8.02
N THR A 259 -4.48 -6.51 -9.09
CA THR A 259 -4.30 -7.08 -10.44
C THR A 259 -3.96 -5.97 -11.44
N TYR A 260 -3.48 -6.35 -12.62
CA TYR A 260 -3.17 -5.41 -13.70
C TYR A 260 -3.90 -5.79 -15.00
N ARG A 261 -4.16 -4.79 -15.84
CA ARG A 261 -4.84 -4.97 -17.14
C ARG A 261 -4.15 -4.15 -18.21
N ARG A 262 -4.03 -4.74 -19.41
CA ARG A 262 -3.60 -4.01 -20.61
C ARG A 262 -4.74 -3.10 -21.07
N ILE A 263 -4.45 -1.82 -21.24
CA ILE A 263 -5.41 -0.81 -21.73
C ILE A 263 -5.10 -0.33 -23.14
N GLY A 264 -3.87 -0.58 -23.63
CA GLY A 264 -3.46 -0.11 -24.94
C GLY A 264 -2.05 -0.53 -25.34
N GLU A 265 -1.61 0.03 -26.45
CA GLU A 265 -0.24 -0.04 -26.96
C GLU A 265 0.11 1.25 -27.70
N ILE A 266 1.38 1.64 -27.61
CA ILE A 266 1.95 2.70 -28.44
C ILE A 266 3.16 2.13 -29.17
N GLU A 267 3.24 2.43 -30.47
CA GLU A 267 4.39 2.16 -31.30
C GLU A 267 5.18 3.46 -31.52
N LEU A 268 6.44 3.47 -31.13
CA LEU A 268 7.34 4.63 -31.13
C LEU A 268 8.49 4.41 -32.11
N LYS A 269 8.96 5.50 -32.73
CA LYS A 269 10.27 5.52 -33.40
C LYS A 269 11.40 5.62 -32.37
N GLU A 270 12.59 5.16 -32.74
CA GLU A 270 13.78 5.18 -31.86
C GLU A 270 14.16 6.58 -31.41
N GLU A 271 13.92 7.58 -32.25
CA GLU A 271 14.27 8.97 -31.98
C GLU A 271 13.47 9.54 -30.81
N PHE A 272 12.28 8.99 -30.53
CA PHE A 272 11.54 9.35 -29.31
C PHE A 272 12.35 9.04 -28.04
N ILE A 273 13.08 7.91 -28.05
CA ILE A 273 13.90 7.47 -26.93
C ILE A 273 15.23 8.20 -26.90
N SER A 274 15.89 8.35 -28.06
CA SER A 274 17.21 8.99 -28.13
C SER A 274 17.16 10.51 -27.90
N GLU A 275 16.10 11.19 -28.32
CA GLU A 275 15.83 12.60 -28.00
C GLU A 275 15.21 12.77 -26.59
N ASN A 276 14.96 11.67 -25.88
CA ASN A 276 14.43 11.61 -24.52
C ASN A 276 13.15 12.46 -24.31
N LEU A 277 12.24 12.36 -25.27
CA LEU A 277 10.99 13.14 -25.27
C LEU A 277 10.01 12.61 -24.24
N THR A 278 9.06 13.46 -23.84
CA THR A 278 8.14 13.18 -22.73
C THR A 278 6.73 12.84 -23.20
N LEU A 279 6.11 11.86 -22.52
CA LEU A 279 4.67 11.63 -22.55
C LEU A 279 4.08 11.84 -21.16
N THR A 280 2.90 12.46 -21.13
CA THR A 280 2.08 12.60 -19.92
C THR A 280 0.89 11.65 -20.03
N PHE A 281 0.63 10.89 -18.97
CA PHE A 281 -0.47 9.95 -18.85
C PHE A 281 -1.41 10.46 -17.77
N GLN A 282 -2.62 10.85 -18.17
CA GLN A 282 -3.70 11.15 -17.23
C GLN A 282 -4.60 9.93 -17.13
N ILE A 283 -4.62 9.26 -15.98
CA ILE A 283 -5.52 8.14 -15.71
C ILE A 283 -6.67 8.66 -14.87
N SER A 284 -7.90 8.52 -15.38
CA SER A 284 -9.13 8.88 -14.68
C SER A 284 -9.94 7.63 -14.41
N THR A 285 -10.38 7.47 -13.17
CA THR A 285 -11.28 6.40 -12.73
C THR A 285 -12.61 7.00 -12.25
N GLU A 286 -13.53 6.17 -11.76
CA GLU A 286 -14.80 6.66 -11.20
C GLU A 286 -14.66 7.69 -10.05
N ASP A 287 -13.54 7.72 -9.32
CA ASP A 287 -13.37 8.55 -8.13
C ASP A 287 -11.97 9.13 -7.90
N ASN A 288 -11.05 8.92 -8.85
CA ASN A 288 -9.67 9.40 -8.76
C ASN A 288 -9.13 9.85 -10.13
N VAL A 289 -8.17 10.78 -10.10
CA VAL A 289 -7.40 11.17 -11.28
C VAL A 289 -5.93 11.21 -10.87
N GLU A 290 -5.09 10.49 -11.61
CA GLU A 290 -3.64 10.45 -11.41
C GLU A 290 -2.91 10.85 -12.68
N PHE A 291 -1.78 11.52 -12.51
CA PHE A 291 -0.91 11.98 -13.59
C PHE A 291 0.44 11.32 -13.46
N PHE A 292 0.92 10.77 -14.57
CA PHE A 292 2.27 10.23 -14.68
C PHE A 292 2.98 10.92 -15.82
N GLU A 293 4.27 11.23 -15.63
CA GLU A 293 5.12 11.81 -16.66
C GLU A 293 6.32 10.89 -16.82
N TYR A 294 6.57 10.47 -18.06
CA TYR A 294 7.70 9.61 -18.37
C TYR A 294 8.42 10.12 -19.62
N THR A 295 9.75 10.19 -19.54
CA THR A 295 10.59 10.36 -20.72
C THR A 295 10.73 9.05 -21.49
N GLY A 296 11.13 9.12 -22.76
CA GLY A 296 11.40 7.94 -23.58
C GLY A 296 12.37 6.95 -22.89
N MET A 297 13.43 7.45 -22.26
CA MET A 297 14.37 6.60 -21.54
C MET A 297 13.74 5.99 -20.28
N GLU A 298 12.89 6.72 -19.56
CA GLU A 298 12.18 6.20 -18.38
C GLU A 298 11.16 5.11 -18.75
N ILE A 299 10.46 5.25 -19.88
CA ILE A 299 9.55 4.21 -20.40
C ILE A 299 10.34 2.90 -20.60
N ILE A 300 11.51 2.96 -21.24
CA ILE A 300 12.37 1.78 -21.46
C ILE A 300 12.93 1.23 -20.15
N ASN A 301 13.32 2.11 -19.22
CA ASN A 301 13.86 1.70 -17.94
C ASN A 301 12.83 0.98 -17.06
N ASN A 302 11.56 1.39 -17.15
CA ASN A 302 10.43 0.82 -16.43
C ASN A 302 9.74 -0.35 -17.16
N LEU A 303 10.32 -0.87 -18.25
CA LEU A 303 9.82 -2.10 -18.88
C LEU A 303 10.00 -3.30 -17.95
N VAL A 304 8.89 -3.98 -17.66
CA VAL A 304 8.82 -5.24 -16.91
C VAL A 304 8.73 -6.43 -17.85
#